data_AF-A0A3M2ZRQ0-F1
#
_entry.id   AF-A0A3M2ZRQ0-F1
#
_cell.length_a   1.000
_cell.length_b   1.000
_cell.length_c   1.000
_cell.angle_alpha   90.00
_cell.angle_beta   90.00
_cell.angle_gamma   90.00
#
_symmetry.space_group_name_H-M   'P 1'
#
loop_
_entity.id
_entity.type
_entity.pdbx_description
1 polymer ?
#
loop_
_entity_poly.entity_id
_entity_poly.type
_entity_poly.pdbx_seq_one_letter_code
_entity_poly.pdbx_strand_id
1 'polypeptide(L)'
;LPVTAMIDVAAAPGASGTPPVATLFLNDYLIGAMQLTADGKKERIEARIPQYALAAQNVLRVSFQRQPVSNQCLETPQAFPISVLPTSHVVLDKVTPDENFSGMAARFATDTQVMVPKGYLERPASSLPQVIRIASASGVSPLRAQLSVSDDASVAVTPAKAFLAFELPVKDAAESVRVSNDGHLLINHKKQTLLDLKSLNHLASLQVIEAGGQHGMVYRTLGGQAPVFERPVLLERGNATVLADSGSLTTFDAKDPTGSHMIED
;
A
#
# COMPACT_ATOMS: atom_id res chain seq x y z
N LEU A 1 -4.46 7.06 12.40
CA LEU A 1 -4.77 6.62 11.02
C LEU A 1 -5.90 7.47 10.45
N PRO A 2 -6.04 7.59 9.11
CA PRO A 2 -7.20 8.23 8.49
C PRO A 2 -8.52 7.56 8.90
N VAL A 3 -9.53 8.35 9.31
CA VAL A 3 -10.85 7.84 9.73
C VAL A 3 -12.03 8.46 9.01
N THR A 4 -11.88 9.69 8.51
CA THR A 4 -12.95 10.37 7.76
C THR A 4 -12.35 11.26 6.68
N ALA A 5 -12.90 11.21 5.48
CA ALA A 5 -12.63 12.18 4.42
C ALA A 5 -13.73 13.25 4.42
N MET A 6 -13.34 14.50 4.61
CA MET A 6 -14.20 15.68 4.57
C MET A 6 -13.97 16.40 3.25
N ILE A 7 -14.77 16.12 2.23
CA ILE A 7 -14.54 16.63 0.88
C ILE A 7 -15.57 17.70 0.55
N ASP A 8 -15.08 18.93 0.42
CA ASP A 8 -15.88 20.07 -0.01
C ASP A 8 -15.82 20.18 -1.53
N VAL A 9 -16.98 20.23 -2.16
CA VAL A 9 -17.13 20.34 -3.61
C VAL A 9 -18.04 21.50 -3.98
N ALA A 10 -17.89 22.00 -5.19
CA ALA A 10 -18.84 22.93 -5.80
C ALA A 10 -19.07 22.51 -7.25
N ALA A 11 -20.32 22.62 -7.70
CA ALA A 11 -20.70 22.37 -9.07
C ALA A 11 -21.50 23.57 -9.60
N ALA A 12 -21.13 24.07 -10.77
CA ALA A 12 -21.89 25.14 -11.40
C ALA A 12 -23.25 24.65 -11.92
N PRO A 13 -24.26 25.55 -12.00
CA PRO A 13 -25.54 25.25 -12.61
C PRO A 13 -25.36 24.64 -14.00
N GLY A 14 -26.18 23.66 -14.34
CA GLY A 14 -26.18 23.01 -15.65
C GLY A 14 -27.45 23.33 -16.45
N ALA A 15 -27.44 22.94 -17.72
CA ALA A 15 -28.63 22.97 -18.57
C ALA A 15 -29.62 21.80 -18.30
N SER A 16 -29.22 20.85 -17.44
CA SER A 16 -30.01 19.67 -17.07
C SER A 16 -30.86 19.93 -15.83
N GLY A 17 -32.06 19.33 -15.78
CA GLY A 17 -32.79 19.15 -14.53
C GLY A 17 -32.27 18.00 -13.66
N THR A 18 -31.41 17.12 -14.21
CA THR A 18 -30.80 16.00 -13.46
C THR A 18 -29.62 16.52 -12.65
N PRO A 19 -29.68 16.47 -11.31
CA PRO A 19 -28.57 16.94 -10.48
C PRO A 19 -27.36 16.01 -10.61
N PRO A 20 -26.12 16.55 -10.69
CA PRO A 20 -24.93 15.74 -10.80
C PRO A 20 -24.64 14.97 -9.52
N VAL A 21 -23.90 13.86 -9.62
CA VAL A 21 -23.49 13.03 -8.49
C VAL A 21 -21.99 13.15 -8.32
N ALA A 22 -21.55 13.41 -7.08
CA ALA A 22 -20.15 13.32 -6.68
C ALA A 22 -19.94 12.05 -5.86
N THR A 23 -18.93 11.26 -6.21
CA THR A 23 -18.61 9.97 -5.58
C THR A 23 -17.17 9.97 -5.10
N LEU A 24 -16.97 9.45 -3.90
CA LEU A 24 -15.67 9.31 -3.24
C LEU A 24 -15.22 7.87 -3.28
N PHE A 25 -14.01 7.65 -3.80
CA PHE A 25 -13.34 6.36 -3.80
C PHE A 25 -12.04 6.43 -3.01
N LEU A 26 -11.78 5.46 -2.13
CA LEU A 26 -10.50 5.25 -1.49
C LEU A 26 -9.94 3.91 -1.92
N ASN A 27 -8.80 3.89 -2.62
CA ASN A 27 -8.22 2.65 -3.18
C ASN A 27 -9.29 1.84 -3.94
N ASP A 28 -10.06 2.52 -4.78
CA ASP A 28 -11.19 1.99 -5.56
C ASP A 28 -12.43 1.51 -4.78
N TYR A 29 -12.42 1.54 -3.44
CA TYR A 29 -13.62 1.36 -2.64
C TYR A 29 -14.49 2.61 -2.64
N LEU A 30 -15.76 2.50 -3.01
CA LEU A 30 -16.74 3.58 -2.83
C LEU A 30 -16.98 3.79 -1.33
N ILE A 31 -16.60 4.95 -0.81
CA ILE A 31 -16.73 5.30 0.62
C ILE A 31 -17.77 6.38 0.88
N GLY A 32 -18.25 7.06 -0.16
CA GLY A 32 -19.32 8.05 -0.04
C GLY A 32 -19.81 8.53 -1.40
N ALA A 33 -21.03 9.03 -1.44
CA ALA A 33 -21.61 9.67 -2.62
C ALA A 33 -22.64 10.71 -2.19
N MET A 34 -22.80 11.76 -3.00
CA MET A 34 -23.77 12.81 -2.78
C MET A 34 -24.32 13.31 -4.11
N GLN A 35 -25.63 13.46 -4.18
CA GLN A 35 -26.27 14.21 -5.25
C GLN A 35 -26.14 15.70 -4.94
N LEU A 36 -25.54 16.47 -5.86
CA LEU A 36 -25.25 17.88 -5.67
C LEU A 36 -26.41 18.74 -6.16
N THR A 37 -26.67 19.83 -5.44
CA THR A 37 -27.62 20.87 -5.90
C THR A 37 -27.12 21.61 -7.13
N ALA A 38 -25.80 21.73 -7.28
CA ALA A 38 -25.14 22.41 -8.38
C ALA A 38 -25.54 23.89 -8.54
N ASP A 39 -25.70 24.63 -7.44
CA ASP A 39 -25.98 26.07 -7.44
C ASP A 39 -24.72 26.95 -7.39
N GLY A 40 -23.53 26.33 -7.57
CA GLY A 40 -22.23 26.97 -7.46
C GLY A 40 -21.72 27.17 -6.03
N LYS A 41 -22.50 26.82 -4.99
CA LYS A 41 -22.06 26.92 -3.60
C LYS A 41 -21.34 25.65 -3.16
N LYS A 42 -20.68 25.77 -2.01
CA LYS A 42 -19.99 24.68 -1.35
C LYS A 42 -21.00 23.66 -0.80
N GLU A 43 -20.79 22.40 -1.16
CA GLU A 43 -21.45 21.23 -0.62
C GLU A 43 -20.38 20.29 -0.02
N ARG A 44 -20.70 19.59 1.08
CA ARG A 44 -19.72 18.73 1.78
C ARG A 44 -20.17 17.28 1.76
N ILE A 45 -19.26 16.40 1.35
CA ILE A 45 -19.39 14.97 1.49
C ILE A 45 -18.51 14.52 2.64
N GLU A 46 -19.13 13.94 3.66
CA GLU A 46 -18.45 13.30 4.78
C GLU A 46 -18.48 11.78 4.55
N ALA A 47 -17.30 11.18 4.38
CA ALA A 47 -17.17 9.75 4.14
C ALA A 47 -16.29 9.11 5.22
N ARG A 48 -16.85 8.15 5.97
CA ARG A 48 -16.09 7.34 6.91
C ARG A 48 -15.12 6.45 6.13
N ILE A 49 -13.87 6.43 6.55
CA ILE A 49 -12.82 5.58 5.96
C ILE A 49 -12.82 4.24 6.72
N PRO A 50 -13.23 3.13 6.09
CA PRO A 50 -13.14 1.83 6.74
C PRO A 50 -11.68 1.39 6.82
N GLN A 51 -11.29 0.83 7.98
CA GLN A 51 -9.90 0.39 8.20
C GLN A 51 -9.44 -0.66 7.19
N TYR A 52 -10.33 -1.56 6.74
CA TYR A 52 -10.01 -2.59 5.76
C TYR A 52 -9.67 -2.04 4.37
N ALA A 53 -10.05 -0.79 4.05
CA ALA A 53 -9.73 -0.16 2.77
C ALA A 53 -8.39 0.60 2.81
N LEU A 54 -7.72 0.67 3.96
CA LEU A 54 -6.44 1.35 4.10
C LEU A 54 -5.29 0.47 3.59
N ALA A 55 -4.52 1.05 2.68
CA ALA A 55 -3.24 0.53 2.18
C ALA A 55 -2.07 1.30 2.81
N ALA A 56 -0.82 0.89 2.56
CA ALA A 56 0.36 1.65 2.98
C ALA A 56 0.41 3.05 2.34
N GLN A 57 0.00 3.12 1.08
CA GLN A 57 -0.21 4.36 0.33
C GLN A 57 -1.65 4.38 -0.16
N ASN A 58 -2.34 5.52 -0.01
CA ASN A 58 -3.76 5.60 -0.27
C ASN A 58 -4.06 6.65 -1.35
N VAL A 59 -4.96 6.31 -2.28
CA VAL A 59 -5.47 7.23 -3.30
C VAL A 59 -6.93 7.53 -2.99
N LEU A 60 -7.21 8.81 -2.68
CA LEU A 60 -8.57 9.31 -2.58
C LEU A 60 -8.96 9.98 -3.91
N ARG A 61 -9.94 9.40 -4.61
CA ARG A 61 -10.44 9.89 -5.89
C ARG A 61 -11.85 10.46 -5.71
N VAL A 62 -12.04 11.69 -6.17
CA VAL A 62 -13.36 12.33 -6.28
C VAL A 62 -13.79 12.23 -7.73
N SER A 63 -14.90 11.57 -8.00
CA SER A 63 -15.49 11.46 -9.33
C SER A 63 -16.78 12.27 -9.40
N PHE A 64 -16.99 12.97 -10.50
CA PHE A 64 -18.22 13.72 -10.75
C PHE A 64 -18.88 13.17 -12.00
N GLN A 65 -20.14 12.79 -11.87
CA GLN A 65 -20.95 12.31 -12.97
C GLN A 65 -22.10 13.28 -13.21
N ARG A 66 -22.17 13.81 -14.43
CA ARG A 66 -23.26 14.65 -14.89
C ARG A 66 -23.81 14.06 -16.17
N GLN A 67 -25.13 13.95 -16.27
CA GLN A 67 -25.78 13.57 -17.51
C GLN A 67 -25.55 14.67 -18.56
N PRO A 68 -24.94 14.36 -19.73
CA PRO A 68 -24.84 15.31 -20.82
C PRO A 68 -26.24 15.68 -21.30
N VAL A 69 -26.46 16.96 -21.62
CA VAL A 69 -27.70 17.43 -22.22
C VAL A 69 -27.42 17.81 -23.66
N SER A 70 -28.23 17.29 -24.56
CA SER A 70 -28.30 17.72 -25.95
C SER A 70 -29.77 17.76 -26.36
N ASN A 71 -30.20 18.84 -26.98
CA ASN A 71 -31.52 18.90 -27.56
C ASN A 71 -31.56 18.03 -28.83
N GLN A 72 -32.16 16.85 -28.77
CA GLN A 72 -32.32 15.93 -29.91
C GLN A 72 -31.00 15.62 -30.65
N CYS A 73 -29.87 15.57 -29.95
CA CYS A 73 -28.53 15.40 -30.54
C CYS A 73 -28.10 16.53 -31.50
N LEU A 74 -28.80 17.67 -31.50
CA LEU A 74 -28.53 18.81 -32.39
C LEU A 74 -27.39 19.71 -31.86
N GLU A 75 -27.10 19.64 -30.57
CA GLU A 75 -26.04 20.42 -29.93
C GLU A 75 -24.99 19.51 -29.30
N THR A 76 -23.73 19.93 -29.37
CA THR A 76 -22.65 19.29 -28.63
C THR A 76 -22.83 19.61 -27.14
N PRO A 77 -22.94 18.59 -26.25
CA PRO A 77 -23.08 18.83 -24.82
C PRO A 77 -21.96 19.71 -24.28
N GLN A 78 -22.32 20.80 -23.60
CA GLN A 78 -21.34 21.69 -22.98
C GLN A 78 -20.88 21.15 -21.62
N ALA A 79 -19.58 21.29 -21.36
CA ALA A 79 -19.01 21.01 -20.05
C ALA A 79 -19.30 22.18 -19.09
N PHE A 80 -19.71 21.86 -17.88
CA PHE A 80 -19.93 22.83 -16.81
C PHE A 80 -18.91 22.61 -15.69
N PRO A 81 -18.36 23.69 -15.10
CA PRO A 81 -17.26 23.56 -14.15
C PRO A 81 -17.71 22.90 -12.84
N ILE A 82 -16.78 22.12 -12.29
CA ILE A 82 -16.83 21.48 -10.98
C ILE A 82 -15.51 21.78 -10.26
N SER A 83 -15.49 21.74 -8.95
CA SER A 83 -14.27 21.96 -8.17
C SER A 83 -14.29 21.16 -6.89
N VAL A 84 -13.14 20.59 -6.54
CA VAL A 84 -12.83 20.15 -5.17
C VAL A 84 -12.18 21.34 -4.47
N LEU A 85 -12.79 21.78 -3.37
CA LEU A 85 -12.42 23.02 -2.70
C LEU A 85 -11.24 22.80 -1.74
N PRO A 86 -10.37 23.82 -1.54
CA PRO A 86 -9.20 23.73 -0.66
C PRO A 86 -9.49 23.48 0.82
N THR A 87 -10.75 23.63 1.25
CA THR A 87 -11.18 23.33 2.62
C THR A 87 -11.39 21.83 2.88
N SER A 88 -11.25 21.00 1.84
CA SER A 88 -11.24 19.55 1.94
C SER A 88 -10.06 19.04 2.77
N HIS A 89 -10.30 18.07 3.64
CA HIS A 89 -9.27 17.50 4.51
C HIS A 89 -9.61 16.07 4.93
N VAL A 90 -8.60 15.36 5.46
CA VAL A 90 -8.77 14.04 6.05
C VAL A 90 -8.59 14.16 7.56
N VAL A 91 -9.53 13.61 8.32
CA VAL A 91 -9.47 13.53 9.78
C VAL A 91 -8.68 12.28 10.16
N LEU A 92 -7.73 12.46 11.07
CA LEU A 92 -6.91 11.38 11.64
C LEU A 92 -7.38 11.08 13.06
N ASP A 93 -7.37 9.80 13.43
CA ASP A 93 -7.61 9.36 14.81
C ASP A 93 -6.38 8.67 15.41
N LYS A 94 -6.30 8.68 16.75
CA LYS A 94 -5.30 7.95 17.52
C LYS A 94 -5.76 6.51 17.67
N VAL A 95 -5.14 5.63 16.90
CA VAL A 95 -5.36 4.19 16.94
C VAL A 95 -4.00 3.50 17.00
N THR A 96 -3.93 2.40 17.76
CA THR A 96 -2.78 1.51 17.75
C THR A 96 -2.64 0.94 16.34
N PRO A 97 -1.50 1.13 15.65
CA PRO A 97 -1.35 0.60 14.30
C PRO A 97 -1.35 -0.93 14.31
N ASP A 98 -2.17 -1.53 13.45
CA ASP A 98 -2.24 -2.97 13.26
C ASP A 98 -0.94 -3.55 12.70
N GLU A 99 -0.81 -4.88 12.73
CA GLU A 99 0.34 -5.62 12.20
C GLU A 99 0.16 -5.95 10.71
N ASN A 100 -0.11 -4.91 9.92
CA ASN A 100 -0.35 -4.98 8.47
C ASN A 100 0.38 -3.83 7.76
N PHE A 101 0.33 -3.79 6.42
CA PHE A 101 1.07 -2.80 5.65
C PHE A 101 0.67 -1.34 5.97
N SER A 102 -0.60 -1.04 6.22
CA SER A 102 -1.05 0.31 6.57
C SER A 102 -0.61 0.72 7.98
N GLY A 103 -0.61 -0.22 8.93
CA GLY A 103 -0.06 -0.02 10.26
C GLY A 103 1.45 0.21 10.25
N MET A 104 2.18 -0.53 9.41
CA MET A 104 3.61 -0.32 9.20
C MET A 104 3.93 1.04 8.58
N ALA A 105 3.16 1.49 7.59
CA ALA A 105 3.32 2.83 7.03
C ALA A 105 3.18 3.94 8.09
N ALA A 106 2.23 3.79 9.02
CA ALA A 106 2.08 4.74 10.14
C ALA A 106 3.29 4.71 11.10
N ARG A 107 3.85 3.53 11.37
CA ARG A 107 5.08 3.38 12.17
C ARG A 107 6.28 4.01 11.45
N PHE A 108 6.44 3.72 10.17
CA PHE A 108 7.57 4.18 9.38
C PHE A 108 7.58 5.69 9.12
N ALA A 109 6.40 6.32 9.15
CA ALA A 109 6.32 7.77 9.08
C ALA A 109 6.96 8.48 10.28
N THR A 110 7.17 7.82 11.42
CA THR A 110 7.67 8.45 12.65
C THR A 110 9.18 8.30 12.83
N ASP A 111 9.68 7.08 12.79
CA ASP A 111 11.12 6.77 12.87
C ASP A 111 11.33 5.36 12.29
N THR A 112 12.38 5.14 11.49
CA THR A 112 12.63 3.85 10.84
C THR A 112 14.09 3.55 10.69
N GLN A 113 14.45 2.27 10.77
CA GLN A 113 15.75 1.76 10.37
C GLN A 113 15.61 0.97 9.07
N VAL A 114 16.28 1.40 8.00
CA VAL A 114 16.39 0.63 6.75
C VAL A 114 17.70 -0.16 6.81
N MET A 115 17.61 -1.49 6.77
CA MET A 115 18.73 -2.40 6.99
C MET A 115 19.05 -3.15 5.69
N VAL A 116 20.30 -3.05 5.21
CA VAL A 116 20.75 -3.70 3.98
C VAL A 116 22.10 -4.40 4.19
N PRO A 117 22.43 -5.47 3.46
CA PRO A 117 23.77 -6.05 3.49
C PRO A 117 24.76 -5.14 2.76
N LYS A 118 26.03 -5.20 3.13
CA LYS A 118 27.12 -4.43 2.49
C LYS A 118 27.20 -4.62 0.98
N GLY A 119 26.88 -5.83 0.49
CA GLY A 119 26.83 -6.11 -0.95
C GLY A 119 25.85 -5.23 -1.74
N TYR A 120 24.83 -4.63 -1.08
CA TYR A 120 23.96 -3.65 -1.73
C TYR A 120 24.71 -2.36 -2.07
N LEU A 121 25.73 -1.96 -1.29
CA LEU A 121 26.54 -0.78 -1.57
C LEU A 121 27.55 -1.02 -2.71
N GLU A 122 27.95 -2.27 -2.92
CA GLU A 122 28.90 -2.66 -3.98
C GLU A 122 28.24 -2.71 -5.36
N ARG A 123 26.90 -2.88 -5.41
CA ARG A 123 26.13 -2.99 -6.65
C ARG A 123 24.93 -2.03 -6.66
N PRO A 124 25.15 -0.71 -6.51
CA PRO A 124 24.07 0.26 -6.33
C PRO A 124 23.12 0.32 -7.53
N ALA A 125 23.61 0.08 -8.75
CA ALA A 125 22.78 0.06 -9.95
C ALA A 125 21.68 -1.00 -9.92
N SER A 126 21.94 -2.15 -9.28
CA SER A 126 20.95 -3.22 -9.13
C SER A 126 20.16 -3.16 -7.82
N SER A 127 20.77 -2.69 -6.73
CA SER A 127 20.16 -2.72 -5.38
C SER A 127 19.34 -1.48 -5.05
N LEU A 128 19.80 -0.28 -5.44
CA LEU A 128 19.20 0.98 -5.03
C LEU A 128 17.79 1.18 -5.57
N PRO A 129 17.48 0.86 -6.85
CA PRO A 129 16.10 0.95 -7.35
C PRO A 129 15.13 0.11 -6.54
N GLN A 130 15.54 -1.10 -6.17
CA GLN A 130 14.75 -2.03 -5.36
C GLN A 130 14.50 -1.47 -3.95
N VAL A 131 15.56 -0.97 -3.28
CA VAL A 131 15.41 -0.34 -1.95
C VAL A 131 14.48 0.85 -2.01
N ILE A 132 14.63 1.74 -3.00
CA ILE A 132 13.77 2.92 -3.16
C ILE A 132 12.30 2.52 -3.37
N ARG A 133 12.05 1.57 -4.28
CA ARG A 133 10.69 1.14 -4.62
C ARG A 133 9.96 0.54 -3.42
N ILE A 134 10.62 -0.36 -2.71
CA ILE A 134 10.04 -1.02 -1.54
C ILE A 134 9.90 -0.05 -0.37
N ALA A 135 10.93 0.75 -0.05
CA ALA A 135 10.85 1.73 1.03
C ALA A 135 9.73 2.76 0.78
N SER A 136 9.61 3.26 -0.45
CA SER A 136 8.52 4.15 -0.85
C SER A 136 7.15 3.48 -0.67
N ALA A 137 6.99 2.27 -1.20
CA ALA A 137 5.73 1.52 -1.12
C ALA A 137 5.32 1.20 0.32
N SER A 138 6.29 0.94 1.21
CA SER A 138 6.05 0.71 2.64
C SER A 138 5.76 1.97 3.45
N GLY A 139 5.86 3.17 2.85
CA GLY A 139 5.63 4.43 3.56
C GLY A 139 6.81 4.90 4.41
N VAL A 140 8.04 4.44 4.11
CA VAL A 140 9.26 4.93 4.75
C VAL A 140 9.48 6.39 4.41
N SER A 141 9.62 7.24 5.43
CA SER A 141 9.99 8.65 5.25
C SER A 141 11.51 8.79 5.12
N PRO A 142 12.06 9.24 3.98
CA PRO A 142 13.51 9.40 3.82
C PRO A 142 14.13 10.40 4.81
N LEU A 143 13.34 11.36 5.31
CA LEU A 143 13.78 12.36 6.28
C LEU A 143 13.88 11.83 7.72
N ARG A 144 13.25 10.68 8.00
CA ARG A 144 13.18 10.06 9.33
C ARG A 144 13.75 8.64 9.34
N ALA A 145 14.28 8.19 8.21
CA ALA A 145 14.89 6.88 8.07
C ALA A 145 16.39 6.95 8.36
N GLN A 146 16.89 5.94 9.07
CA GLN A 146 18.31 5.70 9.27
C GLN A 146 18.72 4.48 8.45
N LEU A 147 19.70 4.65 7.57
CA LEU A 147 20.30 3.53 6.86
C LEU A 147 21.29 2.81 7.77
N SER A 148 21.16 1.49 7.85
CA SER A 148 22.04 0.59 8.59
C SER A 148 22.57 -0.46 7.63
N VAL A 149 23.88 -0.67 7.63
CA VAL A 149 24.54 -1.60 6.71
C VAL A 149 25.15 -2.72 7.53
N SER A 150 24.79 -3.97 7.23
CA SER A 150 25.40 -5.14 7.85
C SER A 150 26.62 -5.59 7.04
N ASP A 151 27.77 -5.73 7.69
CA ASP A 151 28.99 -6.23 7.04
C ASP A 151 28.86 -7.69 6.60
N ASP A 152 28.05 -8.49 7.31
CA ASP A 152 27.80 -9.90 7.01
C ASP A 152 26.29 -10.13 6.80
N ALA A 153 25.95 -10.68 5.64
CA ALA A 153 24.55 -10.98 5.28
C ALA A 153 24.02 -12.27 5.93
N SER A 154 24.89 -13.10 6.52
CA SER A 154 24.53 -14.35 7.20
C SER A 154 24.25 -14.17 8.69
N VAL A 155 24.68 -13.04 9.27
CA VAL A 155 24.55 -12.77 10.70
C VAL A 155 23.21 -12.09 10.99
N ALA A 156 22.47 -12.62 11.95
CA ALA A 156 21.17 -12.09 12.34
C ALA A 156 21.29 -10.68 12.94
N VAL A 157 20.58 -9.73 12.34
CA VAL A 157 20.54 -8.34 12.82
C VAL A 157 19.51 -8.15 13.93
N THR A 158 19.77 -7.20 14.84
CA THR A 158 18.84 -6.83 15.92
C THR A 158 18.38 -5.39 15.71
N PRO A 159 17.13 -5.18 15.24
CA PRO A 159 16.59 -3.84 15.04
C PRO A 159 16.42 -3.08 16.35
N ALA A 160 16.77 -1.78 16.35
CA ALA A 160 16.61 -0.92 17.53
C ALA A 160 15.24 -0.21 17.59
N LYS A 161 14.53 -0.18 16.45
CA LYS A 161 13.26 0.53 16.23
C LYS A 161 12.50 -0.15 15.10
N ALA A 162 11.36 0.43 14.69
CA ALA A 162 10.65 -0.03 13.51
C ALA A 162 11.60 -0.12 12.31
N PHE A 163 11.57 -1.22 11.57
CA PHE A 163 12.61 -1.53 10.59
C PHE A 163 12.08 -2.06 9.27
N LEU A 164 12.82 -1.80 8.19
CA LEU A 164 12.67 -2.43 6.90
C LEU A 164 14.00 -3.11 6.55
N ALA A 165 14.04 -4.44 6.59
CA ALA A 165 15.24 -5.22 6.32
C ALA A 165 15.19 -5.87 4.94
N PHE A 166 16.28 -5.78 4.19
CA PHE A 166 16.45 -6.42 2.89
C PHE A 166 17.48 -7.54 3.00
N GLU A 167 17.12 -8.77 2.63
CA GLU A 167 18.06 -9.90 2.51
C GLU A 167 18.90 -10.20 3.77
N LEU A 168 18.48 -9.74 4.94
CA LEU A 168 19.18 -9.94 6.21
C LEU A 168 18.37 -10.82 7.15
N PRO A 169 18.93 -11.89 7.73
CA PRO A 169 18.26 -12.61 8.81
C PRO A 169 18.02 -11.64 9.98
N VAL A 170 16.83 -11.67 10.56
CA VAL A 170 16.47 -10.83 11.71
C VAL A 170 16.36 -11.72 12.94
N LYS A 171 17.03 -11.33 14.01
CA LYS A 171 17.05 -12.11 15.25
C LYS A 171 15.66 -12.18 15.87
N ASP A 172 15.27 -13.37 16.35
CA ASP A 172 13.98 -13.64 17.00
C ASP A 172 12.75 -13.32 16.12
N ALA A 173 12.93 -13.28 14.79
CA ALA A 173 11.86 -12.99 13.84
C ALA A 173 10.95 -14.21 13.59
N ALA A 174 9.65 -14.02 13.76
CA ALA A 174 8.63 -14.99 13.36
C ALA A 174 8.19 -14.74 11.91
N GLU A 175 9.00 -15.18 10.94
CA GLU A 175 8.68 -15.11 9.51
C GLU A 175 7.68 -16.22 9.11
N SER A 176 6.46 -15.83 8.71
CA SER A 176 5.41 -16.75 8.19
C SER A 176 5.65 -17.11 6.72
N VAL A 177 6.22 -16.19 5.94
CA VAL A 177 6.67 -16.42 4.58
C VAL A 177 8.18 -16.63 4.62
N ARG A 178 8.66 -17.78 4.17
CA ARG A 178 10.09 -18.09 4.14
C ARG A 178 10.52 -18.43 2.73
N VAL A 179 11.78 -18.17 2.44
CA VAL A 179 12.44 -18.64 1.23
C VAL A 179 13.34 -19.78 1.67
N SER A 180 13.11 -20.98 1.12
CA SER A 180 14.01 -22.10 1.36
C SER A 180 15.34 -21.89 0.62
N ASN A 181 16.37 -22.65 1.00
CA ASN A 181 17.71 -22.52 0.42
C ASN A 181 17.78 -22.82 -1.08
N ASP A 182 16.81 -23.57 -1.61
CA ASP A 182 16.60 -23.87 -3.01
C ASP A 182 15.74 -22.80 -3.74
N GLY A 183 15.36 -21.73 -3.05
CA GLY A 183 14.64 -20.60 -3.63
C GLY A 183 13.13 -20.75 -3.68
N HIS A 184 12.55 -21.71 -2.95
CA HIS A 184 11.12 -21.97 -2.92
C HIS A 184 10.44 -21.06 -1.89
N LEU A 185 9.28 -20.53 -2.27
CA LEU A 185 8.42 -19.81 -1.35
C LEU A 185 7.69 -20.82 -0.46
N LEU A 186 7.94 -20.76 0.84
CA LEU A 186 7.24 -21.54 1.86
C LEU A 186 6.35 -20.58 2.66
N ILE A 187 5.03 -20.70 2.48
CA ILE A 187 4.07 -19.99 3.32
C ILE A 187 3.60 -20.97 4.40
N ASN A 188 3.99 -20.72 5.63
CA ASN A 188 3.65 -21.55 6.77
C ASN A 188 2.47 -20.93 7.52
N HIS A 189 1.41 -21.72 7.71
CA HIS A 189 0.46 -21.49 8.79
C HIS A 189 0.58 -22.66 9.78
N LYS A 190 1.18 -22.41 10.94
CA LYS A 190 1.59 -23.47 11.90
C LYS A 190 2.60 -24.44 11.27
N LYS A 191 2.34 -25.76 11.27
CA LYS A 191 3.24 -26.82 10.75
C LYS A 191 2.90 -27.27 9.32
N GLN A 192 2.01 -26.57 8.61
CA GLN A 192 1.55 -26.97 7.28
C GLN A 192 2.06 -25.98 6.22
N THR A 193 2.75 -26.50 5.20
CA THR A 193 3.17 -25.75 4.01
C THR A 193 1.95 -25.56 3.10
N LEU A 194 1.62 -24.30 2.77
CA LEU A 194 0.44 -23.96 1.96
C LEU A 194 0.76 -23.86 0.45
N LEU A 195 2.00 -23.48 0.09
CA LEU A 195 2.43 -23.30 -1.30
C LEU A 195 3.93 -23.60 -1.40
N ASP A 196 4.35 -24.24 -2.49
CA ASP A 196 5.75 -24.57 -2.83
C ASP A 196 5.93 -24.41 -4.36
N LEU A 197 6.71 -23.42 -4.79
CA LEU A 197 6.94 -23.08 -6.19
C LEU A 197 8.43 -23.19 -6.53
N LYS A 198 8.75 -23.94 -7.60
CA LYS A 198 10.13 -24.39 -7.91
C LYS A 198 10.91 -23.53 -8.90
N SER A 199 10.27 -22.54 -9.53
CA SER A 199 10.93 -21.63 -10.48
C SER A 199 10.49 -20.21 -10.21
N LEU A 200 11.11 -19.59 -9.22
CA LEU A 200 10.81 -18.23 -8.83
C LEU A 200 12.00 -17.36 -9.25
N ASN A 201 12.03 -16.85 -10.49
CA ASN A 201 12.96 -15.78 -10.85
C ASN A 201 12.16 -14.49 -10.99
N HIS A 202 12.80 -13.34 -10.78
CA HIS A 202 12.13 -12.04 -10.85
C HIS A 202 10.98 -11.91 -9.84
N LEU A 203 11.14 -12.53 -8.68
CA LEU A 203 10.13 -12.55 -7.64
C LEU A 203 10.74 -12.17 -6.29
N ALA A 204 9.90 -11.67 -5.39
CA ALA A 204 10.29 -11.38 -4.02
C ALA A 204 9.11 -11.56 -3.08
N SER A 205 9.39 -11.74 -1.80
CA SER A 205 8.39 -11.62 -0.74
C SER A 205 8.66 -10.37 0.09
N LEU A 206 7.59 -9.77 0.58
CA LEU A 206 7.62 -8.71 1.56
C LEU A 206 6.57 -9.01 2.62
N GLN A 207 6.98 -9.05 3.88
CA GLN A 207 6.06 -9.38 4.98
C GLN A 207 6.32 -8.49 6.19
N VAL A 208 5.26 -8.24 6.94
CA VAL A 208 5.28 -7.61 8.26
C VAL A 208 5.61 -8.68 9.30
N ILE A 209 6.56 -8.37 10.17
CA ILE A 209 6.97 -9.25 11.27
C ILE A 209 7.14 -8.46 12.56
N GLU A 210 7.19 -9.19 13.67
CA GLU A 210 7.67 -8.71 14.95
C GLU A 210 8.99 -9.42 15.28
N ALA A 211 9.97 -8.66 15.77
CA ALA A 211 11.27 -9.16 16.19
C ALA A 211 11.82 -8.31 17.34
N GLY A 212 12.17 -8.93 18.47
CA GLY A 212 12.75 -8.23 19.63
C GLY A 212 11.88 -7.09 20.17
N GLY A 213 10.55 -7.20 20.08
CA GLY A 213 9.60 -6.15 20.47
C GLY A 213 9.50 -4.97 19.50
N GLN A 214 10.13 -5.06 18.33
CA GLN A 214 10.01 -4.10 17.24
C GLN A 214 9.15 -4.68 16.12
N HIS A 215 8.31 -3.83 15.52
CA HIS A 215 7.55 -4.18 14.32
C HIS A 215 8.34 -3.75 13.08
N GLY A 216 8.42 -4.62 12.08
CA GLY A 216 9.17 -4.33 10.87
C GLY A 216 8.64 -5.06 9.66
N MET A 217 9.34 -4.83 8.55
CA MET A 217 9.09 -5.51 7.29
C MET A 217 10.37 -6.17 6.82
N VAL A 218 10.25 -7.39 6.30
CA VAL A 218 11.38 -8.14 5.74
C VAL A 218 11.12 -8.39 4.27
N TYR A 219 12.06 -7.96 3.45
CA TYR A 219 12.11 -8.21 2.02
C TYR A 219 13.08 -9.38 1.73
N ARG A 220 12.63 -10.35 0.95
CA ARG A 220 13.44 -11.48 0.46
C ARG A 220 13.24 -11.66 -1.03
N THR A 221 14.34 -11.80 -1.75
CA THR A 221 14.31 -12.17 -3.16
C THR A 221 14.01 -13.67 -3.27
N LEU A 222 13.13 -14.01 -4.20
CA LEU A 222 12.76 -15.38 -4.53
C LEU A 222 13.50 -15.77 -5.81
N GLY A 223 14.22 -16.90 -5.71
CA GLY A 223 15.27 -17.33 -6.64
C GLY A 223 16.35 -16.27 -6.85
N GLY A 224 17.37 -16.59 -7.64
CA GLY A 224 18.62 -15.81 -7.64
C GLY A 224 18.53 -14.37 -8.21
N GLN A 225 17.34 -13.93 -8.64
CA GLN A 225 17.13 -12.66 -9.36
C GLN A 225 15.96 -11.88 -8.78
N ALA A 226 16.24 -10.64 -8.32
CA ALA A 226 15.23 -9.72 -7.81
C ALA A 226 14.33 -9.18 -8.92
N PRO A 227 13.06 -8.88 -8.62
CA PRO A 227 12.15 -8.23 -9.55
C PRO A 227 12.65 -6.84 -9.93
N VAL A 228 12.42 -6.47 -11.19
CA VAL A 228 12.66 -5.15 -11.75
C VAL A 228 11.31 -4.42 -11.83
N PHE A 229 11.05 -3.57 -10.84
CA PHE A 229 9.77 -2.85 -10.76
C PHE A 229 9.65 -1.76 -11.83
N GLU A 230 8.87 -2.02 -12.88
CA GLU A 230 8.55 -1.05 -13.92
C GLU A 230 7.59 0.05 -13.43
N ARG A 231 6.76 -0.28 -12.43
CA ARG A 231 5.74 0.59 -11.84
C ARG A 231 5.93 0.74 -10.33
N PRO A 232 5.36 1.78 -9.70
CA PRO A 232 5.31 1.84 -8.24
C PRO A 232 4.65 0.58 -7.66
N VAL A 233 5.26 0.00 -6.62
CA VAL A 233 4.69 -1.13 -5.90
C VAL A 233 3.55 -0.61 -5.01
N LEU A 234 2.39 -1.24 -5.08
CA LEU A 234 1.25 -0.96 -4.21
C LEU A 234 1.15 -2.07 -3.17
N LEU A 235 1.14 -1.68 -1.89
CA LEU A 235 0.95 -2.60 -0.77
C LEU A 235 -0.46 -2.40 -0.22
N GLU A 236 -1.34 -3.29 -0.63
CA GLU A 236 -2.77 -3.25 -0.31
C GLU A 236 -3.05 -3.87 1.06
N ARG A 237 -4.27 -4.35 1.28
CA ARG A 237 -4.69 -4.95 2.54
C ARG A 237 -4.00 -6.29 2.77
N GLY A 238 -3.17 -6.36 3.81
CA GLY A 238 -2.57 -7.61 4.26
C GLY A 238 -1.30 -7.35 5.05
N ASN A 239 -0.60 -8.43 5.40
CA ASN A 239 0.68 -8.38 6.10
C ASN A 239 1.77 -9.17 5.38
N ALA A 240 1.46 -9.80 4.24
CA ALA A 240 2.42 -10.45 3.37
C ALA A 240 2.03 -10.26 1.90
N THR A 241 3.02 -10.13 1.03
CA THR A 241 2.83 -10.03 -0.41
C THR A 241 3.94 -10.75 -1.16
N VAL A 242 3.60 -11.30 -2.33
CA VAL A 242 4.55 -11.75 -3.35
C VAL A 242 4.61 -10.69 -4.43
N LEU A 243 5.83 -10.29 -4.77
CA LEU A 243 6.14 -9.21 -5.70
C LEU A 243 6.79 -9.79 -6.96
N ALA A 244 6.45 -9.23 -8.11
CA ALA A 244 7.06 -9.47 -9.42
C ALA A 244 7.44 -8.15 -10.09
N ASP A 245 8.00 -8.21 -11.30
CA ASP A 245 8.32 -7.04 -12.13
C ASP A 245 7.11 -6.09 -12.32
N SER A 246 5.90 -6.66 -12.37
CA SER A 246 4.63 -5.92 -12.51
C SER A 246 4.12 -5.27 -11.21
N GLY A 247 4.71 -5.57 -10.05
CA GLY A 247 4.27 -5.12 -8.73
C GLY A 247 3.80 -6.27 -7.82
N SER A 248 2.83 -6.00 -6.93
CA SER A 248 2.24 -7.04 -6.08
C SER A 248 1.43 -8.02 -6.93
N LEU A 249 1.79 -9.31 -6.89
CA LEU A 249 1.01 -10.40 -7.51
C LEU A 249 -0.15 -10.83 -6.62
N THR A 250 0.14 -11.03 -5.34
CA THR A 250 -0.86 -11.43 -4.35
C THR A 250 -0.49 -10.83 -3.01
N THR A 251 -1.48 -10.31 -2.31
CA THR A 251 -1.36 -9.79 -0.95
C THR A 251 -2.34 -10.53 -0.07
N PHE A 252 -1.89 -10.99 1.09
CA PHE A 252 -2.69 -11.81 2.01
C PHE A 252 -2.37 -11.51 3.47
N ASP A 253 -3.23 -12.00 4.35
CA ASP A 253 -2.98 -12.03 5.79
C ASP A 253 -2.46 -13.42 6.19
N ALA A 254 -1.16 -13.50 6.44
CA ALA A 254 -0.48 -14.73 6.87
C ALA A 254 -0.95 -15.26 8.24
N LYS A 255 -1.70 -14.44 9.01
CA LYS A 255 -2.28 -14.81 10.30
C LYS A 255 -3.75 -15.23 10.19
N ASP A 256 -4.40 -15.05 9.05
CA ASP A 256 -5.79 -15.48 8.85
C ASP A 256 -5.88 -17.03 8.79
N PRO A 257 -6.55 -17.67 9.76
CA PRO A 257 -6.64 -19.12 9.86
C PRO A 257 -7.51 -19.76 8.77
N THR A 258 -8.31 -18.99 8.04
CA THR A 258 -9.22 -19.52 7.03
C THR A 258 -8.55 -19.75 5.68
N GLY A 259 -7.37 -19.14 5.45
CA GLY A 259 -6.68 -19.16 4.15
C GLY A 259 -7.54 -18.62 2.98
N SER A 260 -8.67 -18.00 3.29
CA SER A 260 -9.80 -17.80 2.37
C SER A 260 -9.53 -16.75 1.29
N HIS A 261 -8.40 -16.05 1.37
CA HIS A 261 -7.95 -15.06 0.40
C HIS A 261 -6.63 -15.41 -0.31
N MET A 262 -6.05 -16.60 -0.08
CA MET A 262 -4.88 -17.05 -0.86
C MET A 262 -5.25 -17.53 -2.28
N ILE A 263 -6.55 -17.65 -2.57
CA ILE A 263 -7.09 -18.17 -3.83
C ILE A 263 -8.30 -17.31 -4.22
N GLU A 264 -8.05 -16.16 -4.84
CA GLU A 264 -9.01 -15.60 -5.79
C GLU A 264 -8.24 -15.43 -7.10
N ASP A 265 -8.79 -16.04 -8.16
CA ASP A 265 -8.18 -16.30 -9.48
C ASP A 265 -7.73 -15.04 -10.24
#